data_AF-A0A7R9K1V5-F1
#
_entry.id   AF-A0A7R9K1V5-F1
#
_cell.length_a   1.000
_cell.length_b   1.000
_cell.length_c   1.000
_cell.angle_alpha   90.00
_cell.angle_beta   90.00
_cell.angle_gamma   90.00
#
_symmetry.space_group_name_H-M   'P 1'
#
loop_
_entity.id
_entity.type
_entity.pdbx_description
1 polymer ?
#
loop_
_entity_poly.entity_id
_entity_poly.type
_entity_poly.pdbx_seq_one_letter_code
_entity_poly.pdbx_strand_id
1 'polypeptide(L)'
;MDASEIPDQSLVQRIAAILDVTKDLLNDALTKKTIFVQGERVVSPLSSVHAVEARDAFVKGIYGQLFIFIVDKINATIYRSHSVIKNSIGVLDIFGFENFEVTWWSRGKVSDLYDPVALMSDLLSLVLSLLPP
;
A
#
# COMPACT_ATOMS: atom_id res chain seq x y z
N MET A 1 28.32 6.34 2.07
CA MET A 1 27.37 6.54 0.95
C MET A 1 26.40 5.38 1.03
N ASP A 2 25.26 5.59 1.70
CA ASP A 2 24.29 4.51 1.96
C ASP A 2 23.32 4.43 0.80
N ALA A 3 23.67 3.65 -0.22
CA ALA A 3 22.76 3.32 -1.31
C ALA A 3 21.98 2.04 -0.95
N SER A 4 20.66 2.07 -1.07
CA SER A 4 19.83 0.88 -0.92
C SER A 4 19.87 0.05 -2.21
N GLU A 5 20.25 -1.22 -2.09
CA GLU A 5 20.21 -2.20 -3.18
C GLU A 5 19.16 -3.28 -2.87
N ILE A 6 18.53 -3.81 -3.92
CA ILE A 6 17.54 -4.88 -3.78
C ILE A 6 18.26 -6.23 -3.85
N PRO A 7 18.23 -7.05 -2.78
CA PRO A 7 19.04 -8.26 -2.69
C PRO A 7 18.55 -9.38 -3.62
N ASP A 8 17.24 -9.46 -3.88
CA ASP A 8 16.64 -10.51 -4.70
C ASP A 8 15.99 -9.93 -5.97
N GLN A 9 16.73 -10.01 -7.08
CA GLN A 9 16.23 -9.57 -8.38
C GLN A 9 15.16 -10.50 -8.98
N SER A 10 15.06 -11.75 -8.53
CA SER A 10 14.05 -12.68 -9.03
C SER A 10 12.65 -12.26 -8.59
N LEU A 11 12.52 -11.73 -7.37
CA LEU A 11 11.27 -11.17 -6.85
C LEU A 11 10.85 -9.91 -7.60
N VAL A 12 11.80 -9.01 -7.89
CA VAL A 12 11.55 -7.81 -8.69
C VAL A 12 11.00 -8.19 -10.07
N GLN A 13 11.58 -9.19 -10.71
CA GLN A 13 11.12 -9.65 -12.02
C GLN A 13 9.69 -10.21 -11.96
N ARG A 14 9.35 -10.99 -10.93
CA ARG A 14 7.99 -11.53 -10.75
C ARG A 14 6.98 -10.43 -10.48
N ILE A 15 7.30 -9.47 -9.60
CA ILE A 15 6.42 -8.35 -9.27
C ILE A 15 6.22 -7.44 -10.49
N ALA A 16 7.30 -7.16 -11.23
CA ALA A 16 7.24 -6.40 -12.47
C ALA A 16 6.33 -7.07 -13.51
N ALA A 17 6.35 -8.40 -13.61
CA ALA A 17 5.44 -9.13 -14.49
C ALA A 17 3.97 -9.08 -14.04
N ILE A 18 3.70 -9.13 -12.73
CA ILE A 18 2.33 -9.04 -12.20
C ILE A 18 1.75 -7.63 -12.39
N LEU A 19 2.58 -6.61 -12.20
CA LEU A 19 2.18 -5.21 -12.34
C LEU A 19 2.25 -4.71 -13.79
N ASP A 20 2.71 -5.55 -14.72
CA ASP A 20 2.94 -5.21 -16.13
C ASP A 20 3.83 -3.97 -16.32
N VAL A 21 4.94 -3.91 -15.57
CA VAL A 21 5.94 -2.82 -15.62
C VAL A 21 7.33 -3.37 -15.93
N THR A 22 8.24 -2.52 -16.39
CA THR A 22 9.64 -2.93 -16.58
C THR A 22 10.37 -3.03 -15.23
N LYS A 23 11.25 -4.02 -15.12
CA LYS A 23 12.10 -4.23 -13.92
C LYS A 23 12.93 -3.00 -13.57
N ASP A 24 13.37 -2.24 -14.57
CA ASP A 24 14.24 -1.08 -14.39
C ASP A 24 13.44 0.09 -13.81
N LEU A 25 12.19 0.27 -14.26
CA LEU A 25 11.27 1.25 -13.66
C LEU A 25 10.98 0.91 -12.20
N LEU A 26 10.71 -0.35 -11.90
CA LEU A 26 10.42 -0.80 -10.53
C LEU A 26 11.64 -0.63 -9.61
N ASN A 27 12.84 -0.98 -10.08
CA ASN A 27 14.09 -0.76 -9.34
C ASN A 27 14.32 0.73 -9.08
N ASP A 28 14.17 1.58 -10.09
CA ASP A 28 14.38 3.01 -9.95
C ASP A 28 13.36 3.62 -8.99
N ALA A 29 12.09 3.20 -9.05
CA ALA A 29 11.06 3.67 -8.13
C ALA A 29 11.33 3.31 -6.67
N LEU A 30 11.94 2.15 -6.40
CA LEU A 30 12.21 1.66 -5.05
C LEU A 30 13.58 2.10 -4.48
N THR A 31 14.54 2.45 -5.34
CA THR A 31 15.92 2.74 -4.93
C THR A 31 16.35 4.19 -5.17
N LYS A 32 15.63 4.96 -5.98
CA LYS A 32 15.97 6.35 -6.31
C LYS A 32 14.83 7.28 -5.94
N LYS A 33 15.18 8.44 -5.39
CA LYS A 33 14.27 9.58 -5.27
C LYS A 33 14.68 10.67 -6.25
N THR A 34 13.67 11.27 -6.89
CA THR A 34 13.86 12.46 -7.69
C THR A 34 13.39 13.66 -6.87
N ILE A 35 14.27 14.63 -6.66
CA ILE A 35 13.93 15.90 -6.01
C ILE A 35 14.16 17.02 -7.02
N PHE A 36 13.23 17.97 -7.08
CA PHE A 36 13.40 19.20 -7.85
C PHE A 36 13.98 20.28 -6.95
N VAL A 37 15.17 20.78 -7.30
CA VAL A 37 15.85 21.84 -6.55
C VAL A 37 16.23 22.95 -7.54
N GLN A 38 15.76 24.17 -7.28
CA GLN A 38 16.11 25.37 -8.08
C GLN A 38 15.89 25.23 -9.61
N GLY A 39 14.89 24.45 -10.03
CA GLY A 39 14.58 24.22 -11.45
C GLY A 39 15.32 23.04 -12.07
N GLU A 40 16.26 22.40 -11.36
CA GLU A 40 16.96 21.20 -11.80
C GLU A 40 16.39 19.92 -11.15
N ARG A 41 16.38 18.84 -11.94
CA ARG A 41 15.95 17.51 -11.49
C ARG A 41 17.15 16.75 -10.96
N VAL A 42 17.25 16.62 -9.64
CA VAL A 42 18.31 15.86 -8.97
C VAL A 42 17.80 14.48 -8.61
N VAL A 43 18.46 13.43 -9.13
CA VAL A 43 18.19 12.04 -8.76
C VAL A 43 19.23 11.61 -7.75
N SER A 44 18.78 11.17 -6.57
CA SER A 44 19.66 10.66 -5.51
C SER A 44 19.21 9.28 -5.06
N PRO A 45 20.13 8.38 -4.69
CA PRO A 45 19.78 7.09 -4.12
C PRO A 45 19.03 7.26 -2.79
N LEU A 46 18.11 6.34 -2.51
CA LEU A 46 17.42 6.22 -1.24
C LEU A 46 18.30 5.51 -0.22
N SER A 47 18.22 5.96 1.04
CA SER A 47 18.75 5.21 2.18
C SER A 47 17.89 3.97 2.42
N SER A 48 18.43 2.97 3.10
CA SER A 48 17.70 1.73 3.43
C SER A 48 16.38 1.99 4.16
N VAL A 49 16.36 2.94 5.10
CA VAL A 49 15.16 3.33 5.86
C VAL A 49 14.08 3.88 4.91
N HIS A 50 14.44 4.80 4.02
CA HIS A 50 13.48 5.39 3.09
C HIS A 50 13.05 4.43 1.98
N ALA A 51 13.90 3.48 1.59
CA ALA A 51 13.52 2.43 0.65
C ALA A 51 12.44 1.52 1.23
N VAL A 52 12.52 1.20 2.53
CA VAL A 52 11.46 0.45 3.24
C VAL A 52 10.16 1.24 3.29
N GLU A 53 10.23 2.52 3.66
CA GLU A 53 9.04 3.39 3.67
C GLU A 53 8.40 3.52 2.27
N ALA A 54 9.21 3.66 1.23
CA ALA A 54 8.75 3.72 -0.15
C ALA A 54 8.07 2.41 -0.59
N ARG A 55 8.63 1.25 -0.22
CA ARG A 55 8.01 -0.06 -0.47
C ARG A 55 6.66 -0.17 0.22
N ASP A 56 6.59 0.20 1.50
CA ASP A 56 5.36 0.08 2.28
C ASP A 56 4.29 1.02 1.72
N ALA A 57 4.65 2.26 1.38
CA ALA A 57 3.75 3.20 0.72
C ALA A 57 3.26 2.69 -0.65
N PHE A 58 4.15 2.08 -1.44
CA PHE A 58 3.82 1.50 -2.74
C PHE A 58 2.79 0.38 -2.62
N VAL A 59 2.99 -0.56 -1.69
CA VAL A 59 2.06 -1.67 -1.43
C VAL A 59 0.72 -1.13 -0.93
N LYS A 60 0.72 -0.20 0.03
CA LYS A 60 -0.50 0.45 0.54
C LYS A 60 -1.28 1.14 -0.58
N GLY A 61 -0.59 1.83 -1.49
CA GLY A 61 -1.18 2.46 -2.67
C GLY A 61 -1.89 1.46 -3.60
N ILE A 62 -1.24 0.34 -3.92
CA ILE A 62 -1.83 -0.71 -4.78
C ILE A 62 -3.09 -1.29 -4.12
N TYR A 63 -3.00 -1.67 -2.84
CA TYR A 63 -4.13 -2.24 -2.13
C TYR A 63 -5.28 -1.25 -1.97
N GLY A 64 -5.00 0.02 -1.68
CA GLY A 64 -6.02 1.07 -1.59
C GLY A 64 -6.78 1.24 -2.91
N GLN A 65 -6.07 1.25 -4.03
CA GLN A 65 -6.71 1.35 -5.36
C GLN A 65 -7.49 0.10 -5.73
N LEU A 66 -6.99 -1.09 -5.38
CA LEU A 66 -7.71 -2.34 -5.59
C LEU A 66 -9.02 -2.38 -4.79
N PHE A 67 -8.99 -1.94 -3.54
CA PHE A 67 -10.19 -1.87 -2.69
C PHE A 67 -11.25 -0.95 -3.30
N ILE A 68 -10.86 0.27 -3.69
CA ILE A 68 -11.78 1.22 -4.36
C ILE A 68 -12.35 0.60 -5.63
N PHE A 69 -11.50 -0.02 -6.46
CA PHE A 69 -11.93 -0.67 -7.69
C PHE A 69 -12.97 -1.78 -7.44
N ILE A 70 -12.77 -2.60 -6.43
CA ILE A 70 -13.71 -3.66 -6.06
C ILE A 70 -15.05 -3.06 -5.60
N VAL A 71 -15.01 -2.06 -4.70
CA VAL A 71 -16.21 -1.36 -4.21
C VAL A 71 -16.97 -0.73 -5.37
N ASP A 72 -16.27 -0.07 -6.29
CA ASP A 72 -16.87 0.54 -7.48
C ASP A 72 -17.51 -0.50 -8.40
N LYS A 73 -16.86 -1.65 -8.60
CA LYS A 73 -17.41 -2.76 -9.42
C LYS A 73 -18.66 -3.37 -8.80
N ILE A 74 -18.66 -3.55 -7.48
CA ILE A 74 -19.83 -4.05 -6.73
C ILE A 74 -20.97 -3.03 -6.85
N ASN A 75 -20.69 -1.75 -6.58
CA ASN A 75 -21.65 -0.66 -6.66
C ASN A 75 -22.24 -0.53 -8.07
N ALA A 76 -21.42 -0.60 -9.12
CA ALA A 76 -21.89 -0.54 -10.51
C ALA A 76 -22.80 -1.73 -10.89
N THR A 77 -22.55 -2.90 -10.32
CA THR A 77 -23.36 -4.11 -10.58
C THR A 77 -24.71 -4.07 -9.86
N ILE A 78 -24.73 -3.57 -8.63
CA ILE A 78 -25.93 -3.49 -7.79
C ILE A 78 -26.78 -2.27 -8.15
N TYR A 79 -26.14 -1.18 -8.60
CA TYR A 79 -26.84 0.05 -8.95
C TYR A 79 -27.74 -0.14 -10.17
N ARG A 80 -29.05 -0.21 -9.92
CA ARG A 80 -30.05 -0.11 -10.98
C ARG A 80 -30.57 1.32 -11.07
N SER A 81 -30.43 1.91 -12.25
CA SER A 81 -31.08 3.17 -12.62
C SER A 81 -32.60 2.93 -12.58
N HIS A 82 -33.25 3.43 -11.54
CA HIS A 82 -34.71 3.51 -11.48
C HIS A 82 -35.04 4.97 -11.25
N SER A 83 -35.81 5.54 -12.18
CA SER A 83 -36.23 6.94 -12.25
C SER A 83 -37.34 7.29 -11.26
N VAL A 84 -37.51 6.52 -10.17
CA VAL A 84 -38.64 6.65 -9.25
C VAL A 84 -38.09 6.68 -7.83
N ILE A 85 -38.62 7.62 -7.05
CA ILE A 85 -38.27 7.97 -5.66
C ILE A 85 -37.82 6.73 -4.86
N LYS A 86 -36.57 6.75 -4.38
CA LYS A 86 -35.95 5.62 -3.68
C LYS A 86 -36.05 5.83 -2.17
N ASN A 87 -36.94 5.07 -1.52
CA ASN A 87 -36.80 4.81 -0.08
C ASN A 87 -35.63 3.83 0.10
N SER A 88 -34.56 4.24 0.80
CA SER A 88 -33.37 3.42 1.04
C SER A 88 -33.21 3.09 2.52
N ILE A 89 -32.93 1.82 2.83
CA ILE A 89 -32.52 1.37 4.17
C ILE A 89 -31.02 1.10 4.10
N GLY A 90 -30.25 1.79 4.94
CA GLY A 90 -28.82 1.55 5.09
C GLY A 90 -28.55 0.66 6.30
N VAL A 91 -27.69 -0.36 6.13
CA VAL A 91 -27.15 -1.15 7.22
C VAL A 91 -25.69 -0.73 7.38
N LEU A 92 -25.33 -0.30 8.59
CA LEU A 92 -23.97 0.11 8.92
C LEU A 92 -23.36 -0.97 9.82
N ASP A 93 -22.37 -1.67 9.29
CA ASP A 93 -21.52 -2.58 10.04
C ASP A 93 -20.19 -1.87 10.29
N ILE A 94 -19.88 -1.62 11.56
CA ILE A 94 -18.65 -0.96 11.98
C ILE A 94 -17.96 -1.86 13.02
N PHE A 95 -16.64 -1.85 12.99
CA PHE A 95 -15.82 -2.66 13.89
C PHE A 95 -16.07 -2.31 15.36
N GLY A 96 -16.10 -3.36 16.20
CA GLY A 96 -16.21 -3.25 17.65
C GLY A 96 -14.90 -2.83 18.32
N PHE A 97 -14.96 -2.45 19.59
CA PHE A 97 -13.77 -2.03 20.34
C PHE A 97 -12.81 -3.21 20.58
N GLU A 98 -11.60 -3.13 20.04
CA GLU A 98 -10.52 -4.09 20.29
C GLU A 98 -9.54 -3.49 21.31
N ASN A 99 -9.29 -4.21 22.41
CA ASN A 99 -8.32 -3.81 23.43
C ASN A 99 -6.95 -4.40 23.10
N PHE A 100 -6.10 -3.61 22.43
CA PHE A 100 -4.73 -3.99 22.13
C PHE A 100 -3.78 -3.58 23.25
N GLU A 101 -3.02 -4.52 23.83
CA GLU A 101 -1.98 -4.23 24.83
C GLU A 101 -0.89 -3.29 24.29
N VAL A 102 -0.70 -3.23 22.97
CA VAL A 102 0.19 -2.30 22.28
C VAL A 102 -0.60 -1.48 21.28
N THR A 103 -0.73 -0.19 21.58
CA THR A 103 -1.34 0.78 20.69
C THR A 103 -0.30 1.30 19.69
N TRP A 104 -0.71 1.60 18.45
CA TRP A 104 0.21 1.93 17.34
C TRP A 104 1.10 3.16 17.62
N TRP A 105 0.66 4.10 18.44
CA TRP A 105 1.47 5.24 18.89
C TRP A 105 2.61 4.86 19.84
N SER A 106 2.52 3.72 20.53
CA SER A 106 3.54 3.24 21.46
C SER A 106 4.75 2.62 20.74
N ARG A 107 4.68 2.44 19.40
CA ARG A 107 5.74 1.90 18.54
C ARG A 107 6.67 2.96 17.91
N GLY A 108 6.51 4.23 18.26
CA GLY A 108 7.55 5.26 18.03
C GLY A 108 7.82 5.61 16.56
N LYS A 109 6.86 5.45 15.64
CA LYS A 109 6.99 5.95 14.26
C LYS A 109 5.78 6.80 13.87
N VAL A 110 6.03 8.07 13.57
CA VAL A 110 5.04 9.07 13.10
C VAL A 110 4.83 8.95 11.58
N SER A 111 4.71 7.71 11.09
CA SER A 111 4.38 7.41 9.69
C SER A 111 3.13 6.52 9.55
N ASP A 112 2.52 6.12 10.68
CA ASP A 112 1.29 5.30 10.72
C ASP A 112 0.02 6.14 10.97
N LEU A 113 0.02 7.42 10.56
CA LEU A 113 -1.18 8.25 10.68
C LEU A 113 -2.17 7.85 9.59
N TYR A 114 -3.19 7.08 9.99
CA TYR A 114 -4.39 6.77 9.23
C TYR A 114 -4.17 5.90 7.99
N ASP A 115 -3.80 4.64 8.23
CA ASP A 115 -3.70 3.65 7.17
C ASP A 115 -4.94 2.74 7.15
N PRO A 116 -5.81 2.80 6.13
CA PRO A 116 -6.87 1.82 5.94
C PRO A 116 -6.35 0.38 5.80
N VAL A 117 -5.02 0.16 5.71
CA VAL A 117 -4.35 -1.15 5.74
C VAL A 117 -4.15 -1.71 7.16
N ALA A 118 -4.38 -0.93 8.23
CA ALA A 118 -4.45 -1.48 9.59
C ALA A 118 -5.61 -2.48 9.78
N LEU A 119 -6.59 -2.48 8.87
CA LEU A 119 -7.68 -3.46 8.78
C LEU A 119 -7.29 -4.81 8.16
N MET A 120 -6.02 -5.00 7.84
CA MET A 120 -5.53 -6.25 7.24
C MET A 120 -4.28 -6.79 7.94
N SER A 121 -4.13 -6.47 9.23
CA SER A 121 -3.02 -6.95 10.09
C SER A 121 -3.02 -8.48 10.23
N ASP A 122 -4.18 -9.12 10.22
CA ASP A 122 -4.30 -10.58 10.36
C ASP A 122 -3.92 -11.32 9.06
N LEU A 123 -4.27 -10.78 7.90
CA LEU A 123 -3.93 -11.36 6.59
C LEU A 123 -2.45 -11.15 6.24
N LEU A 124 -1.85 -10.01 6.62
CA LEU A 124 -0.43 -9.76 6.42
C LEU A 124 0.44 -10.62 7.36
N SER A 125 -0.02 -10.82 8.62
CA SER A 125 0.64 -11.71 9.59
C SER A 125 0.61 -13.17 9.16
N LEU A 126 -0.49 -13.62 8.53
CA LEU A 126 -0.64 -14.97 7.97
C LEU A 126 0.27 -15.22 6.75
N VAL A 127 0.54 -14.19 5.94
CA VAL A 127 1.44 -14.27 4.78
C VAL A 127 2.91 -14.22 5.21
N LEU A 128 3.24 -13.46 6.27
CA LEU A 128 4.59 -13.43 6.85
C LEU A 128 4.93 -14.69 7.66
N SER A 129 3.95 -15.42 8.21
CA SER A 129 4.19 -16.70 8.88
C SER A 129 4.44 -17.89 7.93
N LEU A 130 4.37 -17.68 6.61
CA LEU A 130 4.54 -18.71 5.59
C LEU A 130 5.94 -18.79 4.95
N LEU A 131 6.92 -18.03 5.45
CA LEU A 131 8.33 -18.17 5.07
C LEU A 131 9.18 -18.53 6.30
N PRO A 132 10.14 -19.47 6.18
CA PRO A 132 10.93 -19.96 7.30
C PRO A 132 11.84 -18.84 7.88
N PRO A 133 12.30 -18.99 9.13
CA PRO A 133 12.72 -17.88 9.99
C PRO A 133 13.87 -17.02 9.45
#